data_AF-A0AAY4CZT1-F1
#
_entry.id   AF-A0AAY4CZT1-F1
#
_cell.length_a   1.000
_cell.length_b   1.000
_cell.length_c   1.000
_cell.angle_alpha   90.00
_cell.angle_beta   90.00
_cell.angle_gamma   90.00
#
_symmetry.space_group_name_H-M   'P 1'
#
loop_
_entity.id
_entity.type
_entity.pdbx_description
1 polymer ?
#
loop_
_entity_poly.entity_id
_entity_poly.type
_entity_poly.pdbx_seq_one_letter_code
_entity_poly.pdbx_strand_id
1 'polypeptide(L)'
;MAANPGPPLQEPAVPQQAPAKGKRGRPASKEPKAKPGPKPKKAKEPKEPKNAKAAKGAKGAKGAKGAEGADGKQEKIDETFKKVKRKIDRFKGMTEEEVMTKTLPDILSNNLDYVIIGINPGLMAAYIGRWFPGPGNHFWKCLFLSGFTNEQLNHMHDTTLPEKYGIGFTNMVARATPGSKDLSSKELREGGKILVEKLMKYKPLIAVFNGKCIYEMFCREIFGSKPKKLEFGLQPHRIPDCETALYLMPSSSARCAQFPRAQDKVHFYIKLRELRDSLKGVSRPKEIEELSYSFDLGLAKEDAKRMAIKEEQYDPGYEAAFGGAYGEAVPEAEQSNGHCTFSSPGQTGLQIT
;
A
#
# COMPACT_ATOMS: atom_id res chain seq x y z
N MET A 1 -39.49 6.52 -74.92
CA MET A 1 -38.58 6.53 -73.75
C MET A 1 -38.76 7.89 -73.09
N ALA A 2 -39.63 8.03 -72.09
CA ALA A 2 -39.35 7.82 -70.66
C ALA A 2 -38.22 8.72 -70.13
N ALA A 3 -38.54 9.84 -69.46
CA ALA A 3 -38.45 10.01 -67.99
C ALA A 3 -38.52 11.49 -67.59
N ASN A 4 -39.31 11.73 -66.53
CA ASN A 4 -39.69 13.01 -65.92
C ASN A 4 -38.54 13.79 -65.25
N PRO A 5 -38.68 15.13 -65.11
CA PRO A 5 -37.86 15.95 -64.22
C PRO A 5 -38.29 15.77 -62.75
N GLY A 6 -37.32 15.82 -61.85
CA GLY A 6 -37.49 15.53 -60.41
C GLY A 6 -38.31 16.57 -59.63
N PRO A 7 -38.95 16.18 -58.51
CA PRO A 7 -39.61 17.11 -57.60
C PRO A 7 -38.73 17.49 -56.37
N PRO A 8 -39.12 18.55 -55.63
CA PRO A 8 -38.24 19.33 -54.76
C PRO A 8 -38.22 18.90 -53.28
N LEU A 9 -37.26 19.49 -52.57
CA LEU A 9 -36.92 19.36 -51.15
C LEU A 9 -38.13 19.46 -50.19
N GLN A 10 -38.19 18.56 -49.19
CA GLN A 10 -39.15 18.58 -48.09
C GLN A 10 -38.55 19.19 -46.81
N GLU A 11 -39.29 20.13 -46.22
CA GLU A 11 -39.08 20.74 -44.90
C GLU A 11 -39.53 19.80 -43.75
N PRO A 12 -39.02 20.01 -42.51
CA PRO A 12 -39.24 19.11 -41.38
C PRO A 12 -40.63 19.28 -40.72
N ALA A 13 -41.24 18.15 -40.38
CA ALA A 13 -42.56 18.06 -39.75
C ALA A 13 -42.55 18.39 -38.25
N VAL A 14 -43.51 19.20 -37.84
CA VAL A 14 -43.84 19.59 -36.45
C VAL A 14 -44.65 18.46 -35.77
N PRO A 15 -44.36 18.08 -34.50
CA PRO A 15 -45.17 17.10 -33.78
C PRO A 15 -46.49 17.69 -33.24
N GLN A 16 -47.60 16.99 -33.48
CA GLN A 16 -48.94 17.31 -33.00
C GLN A 16 -49.13 16.99 -31.50
N GLN A 17 -49.86 17.86 -30.80
CA GLN A 17 -50.30 17.72 -29.40
C GLN A 17 -51.47 16.72 -29.26
N ALA A 18 -51.46 15.95 -28.16
CA ALA A 18 -52.59 15.13 -27.69
C ALA A 18 -53.27 15.79 -26.47
N PRO A 19 -54.59 15.58 -26.26
CA PRO A 19 -55.41 16.36 -25.33
C PRO A 19 -55.41 15.85 -23.88
N ALA A 20 -55.93 16.68 -22.97
CA ALA A 20 -55.89 16.50 -21.52
C ALA A 20 -57.23 16.10 -20.85
N LYS A 21 -57.07 15.48 -19.67
CA LYS A 21 -57.92 15.44 -18.45
C LYS A 21 -58.84 14.22 -18.19
N GLY A 22 -58.59 13.60 -17.03
CA GLY A 22 -59.57 12.81 -16.27
C GLY A 22 -59.08 12.52 -14.83
N LYS A 23 -59.65 13.20 -13.83
CA LYS A 23 -59.47 12.92 -12.39
C LYS A 23 -60.30 11.71 -11.98
N ARG A 24 -59.71 10.78 -11.20
CA ARG A 24 -60.31 9.78 -10.27
C ARG A 24 -59.10 9.17 -9.53
N GLY A 25 -58.98 8.97 -8.24
CA GLY A 25 -59.89 8.85 -7.10
C GLY A 25 -59.16 7.92 -6.13
N ARG A 26 -58.85 8.39 -4.92
CA ARG A 26 -58.07 7.69 -3.89
C ARG A 26 -58.91 6.60 -3.23
N PRO A 27 -58.40 5.39 -2.97
CA PRO A 27 -58.94 4.52 -1.93
C PRO A 27 -58.15 4.66 -0.62
N ALA A 28 -58.83 5.04 0.45
CA ALA A 28 -58.55 4.58 1.82
C ALA A 28 -59.23 3.19 1.96
N SER A 29 -58.86 2.23 2.79
CA SER A 29 -57.97 2.10 3.95
C SER A 29 -57.68 0.59 4.12
N LYS A 30 -56.54 0.22 4.69
CA LYS A 30 -56.40 -0.99 5.52
C LYS A 30 -55.20 -0.82 6.44
N GLU A 31 -55.47 -0.91 7.73
CA GLU A 31 -54.55 -0.70 8.84
C GLU A 31 -53.32 -1.63 8.77
N PRO A 32 -52.15 -1.19 9.27
CA PRO A 32 -50.98 -2.05 9.33
C PRO A 32 -51.16 -3.11 10.44
N LYS A 33 -51.25 -4.38 10.05
CA LYS A 33 -51.04 -5.50 10.97
C LYS A 33 -49.59 -5.46 11.48
N ALA A 34 -49.45 -5.35 12.79
CA ALA A 34 -48.18 -5.44 13.51
C ALA A 34 -47.43 -6.73 13.13
N LYS A 35 -46.17 -6.59 12.70
CA LYS A 35 -45.25 -7.72 12.61
C LYS A 35 -44.69 -8.04 14.01
N PRO A 36 -44.53 -9.31 14.38
CA PRO A 36 -44.25 -9.71 15.76
C PRO A 36 -42.85 -9.26 16.20
N GLY A 37 -42.76 -8.73 17.42
CA GLY A 37 -41.50 -8.39 18.06
C GLY A 37 -40.56 -9.61 18.22
N PRO A 38 -39.25 -9.35 18.41
CA PRO A 38 -38.26 -10.40 18.56
C PRO A 38 -38.57 -11.29 19.77
N LYS A 39 -38.69 -12.60 19.55
CA LYS A 39 -38.78 -13.59 20.63
C LYS A 39 -37.45 -13.62 21.41
N PRO A 40 -37.48 -13.60 22.76
CA PRO A 40 -36.28 -13.57 23.58
C PRO A 40 -35.53 -14.91 23.49
N LYS A 41 -34.27 -14.86 23.08
CA LYS A 41 -33.34 -15.99 23.26
C LYS A 41 -32.85 -15.95 24.71
N LYS A 42 -33.23 -17.00 25.46
CA LYS A 42 -32.83 -17.28 26.84
C LYS A 42 -31.31 -17.13 27.03
N ALA A 43 -30.96 -16.38 28.07
CA ALA A 43 -29.64 -16.36 28.67
C ALA A 43 -29.20 -17.78 29.07
N LYS A 44 -27.97 -18.14 28.74
CA LYS A 44 -27.23 -19.21 29.41
C LYS A 44 -26.22 -18.52 30.33
N GLU A 45 -26.52 -18.57 31.62
CA GLU A 45 -25.61 -18.19 32.70
C GLU A 45 -25.00 -19.46 33.36
N PRO A 46 -23.91 -19.31 34.13
CA PRO A 46 -22.77 -20.22 34.13
C PRO A 46 -22.93 -21.44 35.02
N LYS A 47 -22.19 -22.51 34.72
CA LYS A 47 -21.93 -23.59 35.68
C LYS A 47 -20.68 -23.25 36.49
N GLU A 48 -20.88 -23.03 37.77
CA GLU A 48 -19.84 -23.04 38.81
C GLU A 48 -19.79 -24.40 39.55
N PRO A 49 -18.71 -24.68 40.31
CA PRO A 49 -18.05 -25.98 40.37
C PRO A 49 -18.53 -26.87 41.53
N LYS A 50 -18.34 -28.20 41.40
CA LYS A 50 -18.53 -29.16 42.49
C LYS A 50 -17.23 -29.39 43.28
N ASN A 51 -17.25 -28.90 44.51
CA ASN A 51 -16.62 -29.34 45.76
C ASN A 51 -15.50 -30.41 45.76
N ALA A 52 -14.35 -29.96 46.26
CA ALA A 52 -13.69 -30.36 47.51
C ALA A 52 -13.89 -31.78 48.11
N LYS A 53 -12.75 -32.46 48.31
CA LYS A 53 -12.29 -33.24 49.49
C LYS A 53 -10.91 -33.82 49.12
N ALA A 54 -9.94 -34.10 49.98
CA ALA A 54 -9.50 -33.69 51.31
C ALA A 54 -8.13 -34.36 51.48
N ALA A 55 -7.24 -33.78 52.29
CA ALA A 55 -5.85 -34.18 52.50
C ALA A 55 -5.65 -35.44 53.36
N LYS A 56 -4.38 -35.91 53.37
CA LYS A 56 -3.61 -36.78 54.32
C LYS A 56 -3.00 -37.98 53.60
N GLY A 57 -1.76 -38.43 53.81
CA GLY A 57 -0.62 -38.10 54.67
C GLY A 57 0.54 -39.02 54.23
N ALA A 58 1.78 -38.54 54.18
CA ALA A 58 2.87 -38.78 55.14
C ALA A 58 3.43 -40.23 55.26
N LYS A 59 4.75 -40.33 54.94
CA LYS A 59 5.84 -41.15 55.55
C LYS A 59 6.25 -42.52 54.97
N GLY A 60 7.59 -42.67 54.86
CA GLY A 60 8.39 -43.91 55.06
C GLY A 60 9.02 -44.47 53.78
N ALA A 61 10.28 -44.20 53.40
CA ALA A 61 11.60 -44.50 53.99
C ALA A 61 12.16 -45.92 53.74
N LYS A 62 13.28 -45.93 53.00
CA LYS A 62 14.46 -46.83 53.00
C LYS A 62 14.40 -48.22 52.33
N GLY A 63 15.40 -48.43 51.47
CA GLY A 63 15.93 -49.73 51.06
C GLY A 63 17.09 -49.57 50.06
N ALA A 64 18.32 -49.42 50.57
CA ALA A 64 19.55 -49.37 49.78
C ALA A 64 20.05 -50.78 49.45
N LYS A 65 20.63 -50.95 48.25
CA LYS A 65 21.76 -51.85 47.98
C LYS A 65 22.42 -51.44 46.66
N GLY A 66 23.73 -51.16 46.72
CA GLY A 66 24.55 -50.75 45.59
C GLY A 66 25.16 -51.92 44.83
N ALA A 67 25.63 -51.61 43.62
CA ALA A 67 26.81 -52.19 42.98
C ALA A 67 27.25 -51.22 41.87
N GLU A 68 28.52 -50.83 41.91
CA GLU A 68 29.20 -49.94 40.97
C GLU A 68 29.40 -50.58 39.59
N GLY A 69 29.44 -49.74 38.55
CA GLY A 69 29.77 -50.15 37.18
C GLY A 69 29.74 -48.98 36.19
N ALA A 70 30.87 -48.27 36.14
CA ALA A 70 31.43 -47.38 35.12
C ALA A 70 30.57 -46.82 33.95
N ASP A 71 30.63 -45.48 33.86
CA ASP A 71 30.78 -44.61 32.67
C ASP A 71 29.81 -44.67 31.46
N GLY A 72 29.26 -43.48 31.16
CA GLY A 72 28.55 -43.20 29.90
C GLY A 72 27.32 -42.29 30.05
N LYS A 73 27.41 -41.18 30.78
CA LYS A 73 26.29 -40.23 30.92
C LYS A 73 26.25 -39.31 29.68
N GLN A 74 25.52 -39.73 28.65
CA GLN A 74 25.10 -38.81 27.59
C GLN A 74 23.95 -37.96 28.14
N GLU A 75 24.30 -36.78 28.66
CA GLU A 75 23.30 -35.79 29.06
C GLU A 75 22.52 -35.36 27.82
N LYS A 76 21.24 -35.76 27.80
CA LYS A 76 20.23 -35.22 26.90
C LYS A 76 20.25 -33.70 27.09
N ILE A 77 20.64 -33.00 26.05
CA ILE A 77 20.51 -31.56 25.96
C ILE A 77 19.01 -31.27 26.00
N ASP A 78 18.52 -30.83 27.16
CA ASP A 78 17.13 -30.50 27.38
C ASP A 78 16.65 -29.49 26.34
N GLU A 79 15.48 -29.77 25.77
CA GLU A 79 14.69 -28.93 24.87
C GLU A 79 14.15 -27.67 25.58
N THR A 80 15.03 -26.89 26.21
CA THR A 80 14.71 -25.60 26.84
C THR A 80 15.47 -24.43 26.22
N PHE A 81 16.07 -24.60 25.03
CA PHE A 81 16.31 -23.48 24.12
C PHE A 81 14.99 -23.04 23.48
N LYS A 82 14.07 -22.50 24.29
CA LYS A 82 13.17 -21.47 23.79
C LYS A 82 14.07 -20.43 23.16
N LYS A 83 14.09 -20.38 21.82
CA LYS A 83 14.75 -19.33 21.05
C LYS A 83 14.31 -18.00 21.67
N VAL A 84 15.14 -17.44 22.54
CA VAL A 84 15.06 -16.04 22.93
C VAL A 84 15.34 -15.34 21.62
N LYS A 85 14.27 -15.01 20.89
CA LYS A 85 14.35 -14.20 19.68
C LYS A 85 15.01 -12.92 20.17
N ARG A 86 16.33 -12.77 19.93
CA ARG A 86 17.05 -11.54 20.25
C ARG A 86 16.16 -10.43 19.71
N LYS A 87 15.73 -9.50 20.56
CA LYS A 87 15.01 -8.31 20.11
C LYS A 87 15.98 -7.63 19.16
N ILE A 88 15.74 -7.78 17.86
CA ILE A 88 16.53 -7.10 16.84
C ILE A 88 16.25 -5.63 17.07
N ASP A 89 17.29 -4.87 17.40
CA ASP A 89 17.17 -3.42 17.49
C ASP A 89 16.96 -2.88 16.07
N ARG A 90 15.71 -2.50 15.78
CA ARG A 90 15.30 -1.99 14.47
C ARG A 90 15.44 -0.47 14.37
N PHE A 91 15.66 0.22 15.48
CA PHE A 91 15.53 1.68 15.58
C PHE A 91 16.67 2.33 16.39
N LYS A 92 17.83 1.67 16.43
CA LYS A 92 19.04 2.13 17.15
C LYS A 92 18.78 2.60 18.58
N GLY A 93 18.09 1.75 19.34
CA GLY A 93 17.82 1.99 20.76
C GLY A 93 16.53 2.77 21.04
N MET A 94 15.85 3.31 20.02
CA MET A 94 14.53 3.93 20.18
C MET A 94 13.44 2.86 20.33
N THR A 95 12.51 3.06 21.27
CA THR A 95 11.38 2.12 21.44
C THR A 95 10.32 2.30 20.34
N GLU A 96 9.47 1.29 20.14
CA GLU A 96 8.37 1.41 19.17
C GLU A 96 7.39 2.53 19.56
N GLU A 97 7.17 2.72 20.85
CA GLU A 97 6.32 3.78 21.39
C GLU A 97 6.87 5.17 21.06
N GLU A 98 8.18 5.37 21.23
CA GLU A 98 8.85 6.62 20.85
C GLU A 98 8.74 6.87 19.35
N VAL A 99 8.98 5.86 18.51
CA VAL A 99 8.82 5.96 17.05
C VAL A 99 7.38 6.32 16.66
N MET A 100 6.38 5.76 17.34
CA MET A 100 4.96 6.04 17.07
C MET A 100 4.56 7.50 17.36
N THR A 101 5.35 8.24 18.16
CA THR A 101 5.15 9.68 18.36
C THR A 101 5.65 10.54 17.20
N LYS A 102 6.52 9.99 16.34
CA LYS A 102 7.02 10.69 15.16
C LYS A 102 5.97 10.75 14.06
N THR A 103 6.05 11.81 13.26
CA THR A 103 5.28 11.98 12.03
C THR A 103 6.21 11.96 10.82
N LEU A 104 5.65 11.71 9.65
CA LEU A 104 6.36 11.81 8.38
C LEU A 104 5.86 13.06 7.65
N PRO A 105 6.73 14.06 7.39
CA PRO A 105 6.33 15.26 6.67
C PRO A 105 5.81 14.95 5.27
N ASP A 106 4.73 15.64 4.89
CA ASP A 106 4.24 15.65 3.52
C ASP A 106 5.26 16.30 2.60
N ILE A 107 5.34 15.79 1.37
CA ILE A 107 6.10 16.40 0.28
C ILE A 107 5.09 16.84 -0.77
N LEU A 108 4.60 18.07 -0.66
CA LEU A 108 3.55 18.62 -1.52
C LEU A 108 4.00 19.97 -2.09
N SER A 109 3.70 20.17 -3.36
CA SER A 109 3.92 21.42 -4.09
C SER A 109 2.80 21.62 -5.11
N ASN A 110 2.69 22.82 -5.66
CA ASN A 110 1.75 23.10 -6.75
C ASN A 110 2.26 22.48 -8.06
N ASN A 111 1.36 22.25 -9.02
CA ASN A 111 1.68 21.74 -10.36
C ASN A 111 2.29 20.33 -10.39
N LEU A 112 2.03 19.52 -9.37
CA LEU A 112 2.42 18.11 -9.39
C LEU A 112 1.55 17.30 -10.36
N ASP A 113 2.18 16.37 -11.09
CA ASP A 113 1.46 15.39 -11.90
C ASP A 113 0.80 14.33 -11.00
N TYR A 114 1.46 13.95 -9.90
CA TYR A 114 1.01 12.90 -9.00
C TYR A 114 1.15 13.31 -7.55
N VAL A 115 0.17 12.96 -6.73
CA VAL A 115 0.33 12.87 -5.27
C VAL A 115 0.04 11.43 -4.85
N ILE A 116 1.07 10.75 -4.36
CA ILE A 116 0.95 9.39 -3.81
C ILE A 116 0.41 9.49 -2.39
N ILE A 117 -0.77 8.90 -2.18
CA ILE A 117 -1.50 8.93 -0.92
C ILE A 117 -1.35 7.57 -0.26
N GLY A 118 -0.48 7.50 0.75
CA GLY A 118 -0.36 6.34 1.62
C GLY A 118 -1.46 6.26 2.67
N ILE A 119 -1.47 5.16 3.42
CA ILE A 119 -2.43 4.98 4.53
C ILE A 119 -2.01 5.85 5.72
N ASN A 120 -0.83 5.54 6.25
CA ASN A 120 -0.18 6.24 7.33
C ASN A 120 1.31 5.81 7.35
N PRO A 121 2.18 6.56 8.04
CA PRO A 121 3.58 6.18 8.17
C PRO A 121 3.72 4.83 8.87
N GLY A 122 4.45 3.90 8.25
CA GLY A 122 4.95 2.73 8.97
C GLY A 122 6.08 3.14 9.92
N LEU A 123 6.34 2.35 10.97
CA LEU A 123 7.38 2.66 11.96
C LEU A 123 8.74 3.00 11.33
N MET A 124 9.17 2.25 10.31
CA MET A 124 10.44 2.52 9.63
C MET A 124 10.45 3.89 8.95
N ALA A 125 9.37 4.24 8.25
CA ALA A 125 9.24 5.54 7.58
C ALA A 125 9.22 6.70 8.58
N ALA A 126 8.51 6.53 9.70
CA ALA A 126 8.47 7.51 10.78
C ALA A 126 9.82 7.66 11.49
N TYR A 127 10.54 6.56 11.70
CA TYR A 127 11.84 6.56 12.35
C TYR A 127 12.88 7.34 11.56
N ILE A 128 13.02 7.04 10.26
CA ILE A 128 14.02 7.67 9.38
C ILE A 128 13.54 8.99 8.75
N GLY A 129 12.24 9.27 8.79
CA GLY A 129 11.65 10.46 8.19
C GLY A 129 11.62 10.45 6.66
N ARG A 130 11.58 9.28 6.01
CA ARG A 130 11.61 9.13 4.54
C ARG A 130 10.49 8.24 4.03
N TRP A 131 10.09 8.43 2.78
CA TRP A 131 8.94 7.76 2.17
C TRP A 131 9.26 6.35 1.64
N PHE A 132 8.41 5.40 2.02
CA PHE A 132 8.43 3.99 1.59
C PHE A 132 9.79 3.27 1.72
N PRO A 133 10.48 3.31 2.86
CA PRO A 133 11.78 2.66 3.02
C PRO A 133 11.71 1.14 3.19
N GLY A 134 12.84 0.51 2.88
CA GLY A 134 13.15 -0.88 3.18
C GLY A 134 12.54 -1.90 2.21
N PRO A 135 12.93 -3.18 2.37
CA PRO A 135 12.56 -4.27 1.46
C PRO A 135 11.08 -4.65 1.59
N GLY A 136 10.44 -4.30 2.72
CA GLY A 136 9.01 -4.55 2.97
C GLY A 136 8.05 -3.65 2.17
N ASN A 137 8.56 -2.84 1.24
CA ASN A 137 7.75 -1.96 0.40
C ASN A 137 8.18 -2.02 -1.07
N HIS A 138 7.21 -2.22 -1.97
CA HIS A 138 7.47 -2.35 -3.40
C HIS A 138 7.47 -1.02 -4.15
N PHE A 139 7.19 0.13 -3.51
CA PHE A 139 6.97 1.41 -4.20
C PHE A 139 8.12 1.77 -5.13
N TRP A 140 9.35 1.86 -4.61
CA TRP A 140 10.52 2.25 -5.38
C TRP A 140 10.86 1.25 -6.50
N LYS A 141 10.69 -0.05 -6.24
CA LYS A 141 10.89 -1.11 -7.24
C LYS A 141 9.84 -1.04 -8.35
N CYS A 142 8.58 -0.81 -8.01
CA CYS A 142 7.50 -0.63 -8.98
C CYS A 142 7.71 0.65 -9.81
N LEU A 143 8.17 1.74 -9.20
CA LEU A 143 8.43 3.00 -9.89
C LEU A 143 9.48 2.81 -11.00
N PHE A 144 10.59 2.12 -10.69
CA PHE A 144 11.61 1.79 -11.68
C PHE A 144 11.11 0.81 -12.76
N LEU A 145 10.53 -0.33 -12.35
CA LEU A 145 10.09 -1.36 -13.29
C LEU A 145 8.96 -0.91 -14.24
N SER A 146 8.19 0.11 -13.84
CA SER A 146 7.17 0.72 -14.69
C SER A 146 7.71 1.87 -15.55
N GLY A 147 9.01 2.14 -15.54
CA GLY A 147 9.63 3.17 -16.37
C GLY A 147 9.22 4.60 -16.02
N PHE A 148 8.87 4.87 -14.76
CA PHE A 148 8.78 6.26 -14.27
C PHE A 148 10.16 6.88 -14.13
N THR A 149 11.13 6.07 -13.74
CA THR A 149 12.53 6.46 -13.53
C THR A 149 13.43 5.60 -14.40
N ASN A 150 14.50 6.20 -14.93
CA ASN A 150 15.50 5.48 -15.74
C ASN A 150 16.42 4.61 -14.88
N GLU A 151 16.48 4.91 -13.58
CA GLU A 151 17.35 4.25 -12.61
C GLU A 151 16.52 3.80 -11.40
N GLN A 152 17.02 2.77 -10.70
CA GLN A 152 16.41 2.30 -9.46
C GLN A 152 16.70 3.27 -8.31
N LEU A 153 15.73 4.14 -8.01
CA LEU A 153 15.78 5.04 -6.86
C LEU A 153 15.46 4.30 -5.56
N ASN A 154 15.70 4.98 -4.43
CA ASN A 154 15.34 4.53 -3.09
C ASN A 154 14.76 5.69 -2.25
N HIS A 155 14.39 5.41 -1.00
CA HIS A 155 13.77 6.38 -0.09
C HIS A 155 14.58 7.67 0.14
N MET A 156 15.91 7.66 -0.08
CA MET A 156 16.76 8.86 0.02
C MET A 156 16.55 9.85 -1.14
N HIS A 157 15.76 9.49 -2.14
CA HIS A 157 15.46 10.33 -3.31
C HIS A 157 14.10 11.03 -3.23
N ASP A 158 13.27 10.71 -2.22
CA ASP A 158 11.89 11.22 -2.09
C ASP A 158 11.73 12.75 -2.21
N THR A 159 12.66 13.52 -1.69
CA THR A 159 12.64 14.99 -1.77
C THR A 159 12.93 15.53 -3.17
N THR A 160 13.55 14.75 -4.05
CA THR A 160 13.86 15.15 -5.45
C THR A 160 12.73 14.84 -6.43
N LEU A 161 11.77 13.99 -6.02
CA LEU A 161 10.69 13.52 -6.88
C LEU A 161 9.71 14.60 -7.34
N PRO A 162 9.35 15.61 -6.53
CA PRO A 162 8.51 16.72 -6.97
C PRO A 162 9.08 17.44 -8.19
N GLU A 163 10.36 17.78 -8.15
CA GLU A 163 11.02 18.55 -9.21
C GLU A 163 11.32 17.69 -10.43
N LYS A 164 11.91 16.50 -10.24
CA LYS A 164 12.37 15.66 -11.35
C LYS A 164 11.25 14.89 -12.05
N TYR A 165 10.21 14.50 -11.32
CA TYR A 165 9.18 13.58 -11.80
C TYR A 165 7.75 14.06 -11.57
N GLY A 166 7.55 15.22 -10.94
CA GLY A 166 6.21 15.73 -10.62
C GLY A 166 5.46 14.86 -9.61
N ILE A 167 6.18 14.14 -8.73
CA ILE A 167 5.60 13.21 -7.75
C ILE A 167 5.74 13.78 -6.34
N GLY A 168 4.61 14.02 -5.67
CA GLY A 168 4.53 14.33 -4.25
C GLY A 168 3.98 13.19 -3.41
N PHE A 169 3.99 13.39 -2.09
CA PHE A 169 3.64 12.39 -1.10
C PHE A 169 2.81 12.97 0.04
N THR A 170 1.76 12.24 0.42
CA THR A 170 1.01 12.47 1.66
C THR A 170 0.40 11.16 2.17
N ASN A 171 -0.18 11.17 3.36
CA ASN A 171 -0.93 10.05 3.92
C ASN A 171 -2.35 10.49 4.27
N MET A 172 -3.28 9.52 4.26
CA MET A 172 -4.63 9.70 4.80
C MET A 172 -4.56 10.05 6.29
N VAL A 173 -3.74 9.35 7.07
CA VAL A 173 -3.58 9.56 8.52
C VAL A 173 -2.12 9.86 8.85
N ALA A 174 -1.88 10.90 9.65
CA ALA A 174 -0.53 11.36 10.01
C ALA A 174 0.17 10.47 11.06
N ARG A 175 -0.58 9.81 11.94
CA ARG A 175 -0.04 9.01 13.06
C ARG A 175 0.68 7.76 12.55
N ALA A 176 1.90 7.56 13.03
CA ALA A 176 2.68 6.36 12.71
C ALA A 176 2.15 5.12 13.45
N THR A 177 2.09 3.98 12.76
CA THR A 177 1.70 2.68 13.36
C THR A 177 2.48 1.51 12.76
N PRO A 178 2.55 0.35 13.44
CA PRO A 178 3.07 -0.88 12.86
C PRO A 178 2.31 -1.31 11.58
N GLY A 179 0.98 -1.17 11.59
CA GLY A 179 0.16 -1.44 10.42
C GLY A 179 -1.15 -0.66 10.39
N SER A 180 -1.79 -0.67 9.21
CA SER A 180 -3.04 0.03 8.97
C SER A 180 -4.23 -0.49 9.79
N LYS A 181 -4.10 -1.67 10.40
CA LYS A 181 -5.14 -2.26 11.26
C LYS A 181 -5.25 -1.55 12.62
N ASP A 182 -4.22 -0.80 13.00
CA ASP A 182 -4.13 -0.06 14.26
C ASP A 182 -4.76 1.34 14.17
N LEU A 183 -5.38 1.66 13.03
CA LEU A 183 -6.10 2.91 12.79
C LEU A 183 -7.59 2.73 13.01
N SER A 184 -8.19 3.66 13.73
CA SER A 184 -9.64 3.69 13.91
C SER A 184 -10.37 4.23 12.67
N SER A 185 -11.64 3.83 12.51
CA SER A 185 -12.52 4.40 11.47
C SER A 185 -12.77 5.90 11.68
N LYS A 186 -12.57 6.43 12.89
CA LYS A 186 -12.66 7.88 13.16
C LYS A 186 -11.46 8.61 12.57
N GLU A 187 -10.25 8.12 12.82
CA GLU A 187 -9.02 8.69 12.26
C GLU A 187 -9.02 8.68 10.73
N LEU A 188 -9.46 7.58 10.11
CA LEU A 188 -9.53 7.49 8.65
C LEU A 188 -10.54 8.45 8.03
N ARG A 189 -11.66 8.73 8.71
CA ARG A 189 -12.65 9.71 8.24
C ARG A 189 -12.14 11.14 8.38
N GLU A 190 -11.55 11.46 9.53
CA GLU A 190 -10.94 12.76 9.76
C GLU A 190 -9.81 13.03 8.77
N GLY A 191 -8.96 12.02 8.55
CA GLY A 191 -7.93 12.03 7.53
C GLY A 191 -8.48 12.29 6.12
N GLY A 192 -9.67 11.76 5.81
CA GLY A 192 -10.36 12.00 4.53
C GLY A 192 -10.66 13.48 4.29
N LYS A 193 -11.12 14.20 5.32
CA LYS A 193 -11.41 15.64 5.22
C LYS A 193 -10.14 16.46 5.01
N ILE A 194 -9.13 16.22 5.84
CA ILE A 194 -7.82 16.89 5.76
C ILE A 194 -7.17 16.62 4.39
N LEU A 195 -7.29 15.39 3.88
CA LEU A 195 -6.79 15.03 2.56
C LEU A 195 -7.49 15.83 1.45
N VAL A 196 -8.81 15.99 1.51
CA VAL A 196 -9.53 16.84 0.53
C VAL A 196 -9.03 18.27 0.58
N GLU A 197 -8.84 18.86 1.76
CA GLU A 197 -8.29 20.23 1.88
C GLU A 197 -6.93 20.35 1.19
N LYS A 198 -6.03 19.37 1.40
CA LYS A 198 -4.72 19.33 0.73
C LYS A 198 -4.87 19.20 -0.80
N LEU A 199 -5.74 18.32 -1.27
CA LEU A 199 -5.95 18.11 -2.71
C LEU A 199 -6.56 19.36 -3.38
N MET A 200 -7.51 20.03 -2.72
CA MET A 200 -8.08 21.29 -3.22
C MET A 200 -7.08 22.45 -3.20
N LYS A 201 -6.13 22.44 -2.26
CA LYS A 201 -5.05 23.44 -2.18
C LYS A 201 -4.00 23.25 -3.27
N TYR A 202 -3.43 22.04 -3.38
CA TYR A 202 -2.28 21.76 -4.25
C TYR A 202 -2.67 21.34 -5.67
N LYS A 203 -3.91 20.88 -5.86
CA LYS A 203 -4.53 20.53 -7.15
C LYS A 203 -3.61 19.71 -8.06
N PRO A 204 -3.09 18.55 -7.60
CA PRO A 204 -2.29 17.70 -8.48
C PRO A 204 -3.13 17.20 -9.64
N LEU A 205 -2.49 16.83 -10.75
CA LEU A 205 -3.20 16.25 -11.89
C LEU A 205 -3.89 14.93 -11.51
N ILE A 206 -3.21 14.08 -10.71
CA ILE A 206 -3.71 12.78 -10.27
C ILE A 206 -3.45 12.57 -8.77
N ALA A 207 -4.50 12.29 -8.00
CA ALA A 207 -4.44 11.78 -6.64
C ALA A 207 -4.42 10.25 -6.66
N VAL A 208 -3.30 9.66 -6.20
CA VAL A 208 -3.02 8.23 -6.33
C VAL A 208 -3.16 7.54 -4.98
N PHE A 209 -4.26 6.82 -4.78
CA PHE A 209 -4.51 6.05 -3.56
C PHE A 209 -3.71 4.75 -3.56
N ASN A 210 -2.68 4.69 -2.73
CA ASN A 210 -1.82 3.52 -2.53
C ASN A 210 -2.47 2.53 -1.54
N GLY A 211 -3.64 2.01 -1.91
CA GLY A 211 -4.37 1.01 -1.14
C GLY A 211 -5.89 1.16 -1.20
N LYS A 212 -6.57 0.04 -1.40
CA LYS A 212 -8.04 -0.06 -1.46
C LYS A 212 -8.74 0.47 -0.20
N CYS A 213 -8.21 0.18 0.99
CA CYS A 213 -8.87 0.54 2.24
C CYS A 213 -9.05 2.05 2.42
N ILE A 214 -8.04 2.87 2.10
CA ILE A 214 -8.14 4.32 2.24
C ILE A 214 -9.07 4.94 1.21
N TYR A 215 -9.10 4.42 -0.01
CA TYR A 215 -10.02 4.92 -1.02
C TYR A 215 -11.48 4.61 -0.65
N GLU A 216 -11.77 3.44 -0.09
CA GLU A 216 -13.12 3.14 0.43
C GLU A 216 -13.54 4.09 1.57
N MET A 217 -12.61 4.45 2.45
CA MET A 217 -12.89 5.40 3.53
C MET A 217 -13.09 6.81 2.99
N PHE A 218 -12.24 7.21 2.04
CA PHE A 218 -12.35 8.47 1.32
C PHE A 218 -13.72 8.61 0.65
N CYS A 219 -14.12 7.63 -0.17
CA CYS A 219 -15.41 7.65 -0.85
C CYS A 219 -16.59 7.73 0.14
N ARG A 220 -16.51 6.99 1.25
CA ARG A 220 -17.56 7.04 2.27
C ARG A 220 -17.69 8.44 2.88
N GLU A 221 -16.57 9.10 3.15
CA GLU A 221 -16.56 10.42 3.75
C GLU A 221 -17.00 11.50 2.76
N ILE A 222 -16.49 11.45 1.53
CA ILE A 222 -16.67 12.52 0.54
C ILE A 222 -17.92 12.34 -0.32
N PHE A 223 -18.27 11.09 -0.66
CA PHE A 223 -19.43 10.75 -1.50
C PHE A 223 -20.58 10.12 -0.70
N GLY A 224 -20.49 10.11 0.65
CA GLY A 224 -21.51 9.59 1.55
C GLY A 224 -21.71 8.08 1.52
N SER A 225 -21.00 7.34 0.65
CA SER A 225 -21.14 5.89 0.52
C SER A 225 -19.88 5.21 -0.01
N LYS A 226 -19.73 3.93 0.32
CA LYS A 226 -18.66 3.11 -0.26
C LYS A 226 -19.10 2.60 -1.64
N PRO A 227 -18.18 2.49 -2.61
CA PRO A 227 -18.47 1.84 -3.88
C PRO A 227 -18.89 0.39 -3.68
N LYS A 228 -19.99 -0.04 -4.32
CA LYS A 228 -20.46 -1.45 -4.26
C LYS A 228 -19.45 -2.41 -4.89
N LYS A 229 -18.86 -1.99 -6.00
CA LYS A 229 -17.77 -2.65 -6.71
C LYS A 229 -16.66 -1.64 -6.87
N LEU A 230 -15.45 -2.04 -6.53
CA LEU A 230 -14.28 -1.18 -6.58
C LEU A 230 -13.17 -1.86 -7.37
N GLU A 231 -12.87 -1.26 -8.51
CA GLU A 231 -11.81 -1.65 -9.42
C GLU A 231 -10.59 -0.76 -9.22
N PHE A 232 -9.41 -1.33 -9.48
CA PHE A 232 -8.17 -0.55 -9.56
C PHE A 232 -8.14 0.31 -10.82
N GLY A 233 -7.27 1.32 -10.84
CA GLY A 233 -7.12 2.24 -11.95
C GLY A 233 -7.85 3.56 -11.76
N LEU A 234 -8.11 4.25 -12.87
CA LEU A 234 -8.84 5.51 -12.90
C LEU A 234 -10.25 5.31 -12.34
N GLN A 235 -10.65 6.21 -11.45
CA GLN A 235 -11.95 6.16 -10.82
C GLN A 235 -12.91 7.14 -11.51
N PRO A 236 -14.21 6.81 -11.60
CA PRO A 236 -15.19 7.64 -12.28
C PRO A 236 -15.62 8.88 -11.47
N HIS A 237 -15.24 8.93 -10.19
CA HIS A 237 -15.60 10.02 -9.29
C HIS A 237 -14.51 11.10 -9.30
N ARG A 238 -14.94 12.35 -9.09
CA ARG A 238 -14.07 13.49 -8.84
C ARG A 238 -14.47 14.15 -7.53
N ILE A 239 -13.52 14.81 -6.89
CA ILE A 239 -13.83 15.69 -5.76
C ILE A 239 -14.61 16.90 -6.32
N PRO A 240 -15.73 17.31 -5.72
CA PRO A 240 -16.45 18.51 -6.15
C PRO A 240 -15.51 19.72 -6.24
N ASP A 241 -15.66 20.52 -7.30
CA ASP A 241 -14.87 21.73 -7.55
C ASP A 241 -13.35 21.50 -7.69
N CYS A 242 -12.94 20.27 -8.03
CA CYS A 242 -11.54 19.88 -8.15
C CYS A 242 -11.33 18.93 -9.35
N GLU A 243 -10.52 19.37 -10.31
CA GLU A 243 -10.24 18.62 -11.55
C GLU A 243 -9.28 17.43 -11.37
N THR A 244 -8.68 17.28 -10.19
CA THR A 244 -7.78 16.17 -9.85
C THR A 244 -8.44 14.82 -10.12
N ALA A 245 -7.83 14.02 -10.99
CA ALA A 245 -8.25 12.65 -11.25
C ALA A 245 -7.94 11.76 -10.05
N LEU A 246 -8.85 10.83 -9.72
CA LEU A 246 -8.63 9.86 -8.64
C LEU A 246 -8.19 8.52 -9.24
N TYR A 247 -7.07 7.98 -8.77
CA TYR A 247 -6.52 6.71 -9.25
C TYR A 247 -6.27 5.76 -8.08
N LEU A 248 -6.70 4.50 -8.20
CA LEU A 248 -6.57 3.50 -7.16
C LEU A 248 -5.55 2.42 -7.53
N MET A 249 -4.58 2.19 -6.64
CA MET A 249 -3.59 1.11 -6.76
C MET A 249 -3.71 0.10 -5.61
N PRO A 250 -3.22 -1.15 -5.80
CA PRO A 250 -2.96 -2.03 -4.67
C PRO A 250 -1.90 -1.39 -3.76
N SER A 251 -1.96 -1.72 -2.47
CA SER A 251 -0.97 -1.19 -1.52
C SER A 251 0.44 -1.67 -1.90
N SER A 252 1.41 -0.76 -1.91
CA SER A 252 2.81 -1.05 -2.20
C SER A 252 3.48 -1.89 -1.11
N SER A 253 2.90 -1.98 0.11
CA SER A 253 3.41 -2.84 1.18
C SER A 253 3.49 -4.31 0.74
N ALA A 254 4.58 -4.99 1.10
CA ALA A 254 4.72 -6.44 0.91
C ALA A 254 3.68 -7.26 1.71
N ARG A 255 2.99 -6.63 2.68
CA ARG A 255 1.87 -7.24 3.42
C ARG A 255 0.59 -7.40 2.58
N CYS A 256 0.54 -6.84 1.37
CA CYS A 256 -0.61 -6.98 0.47
C CYS A 256 -0.71 -8.42 -0.06
N ALA A 257 -1.51 -9.25 0.61
CA ALA A 257 -1.62 -10.67 0.30
C ALA A 257 -2.22 -10.98 -1.08
N GLN A 258 -2.98 -10.04 -1.67
CA GLN A 258 -3.55 -10.16 -3.01
C GLN A 258 -2.53 -9.92 -4.12
N PHE A 259 -1.46 -9.15 -3.85
CA PHE A 259 -0.42 -8.81 -4.81
C PHE A 259 0.95 -9.01 -4.13
N PRO A 260 1.41 -10.28 -4.05
CA PRO A 260 2.50 -10.65 -3.15
C PRO A 260 3.88 -10.14 -3.60
N ARG A 261 4.10 -9.87 -4.90
CA ARG A 261 5.40 -9.39 -5.44
C ARG A 261 5.30 -7.98 -5.99
N ALA A 262 6.45 -7.36 -6.26
CA ALA A 262 6.51 -6.07 -6.93
C ALA A 262 5.95 -6.16 -8.35
N GLN A 263 6.35 -7.17 -9.12
CA GLN A 263 5.87 -7.41 -10.49
C GLN A 263 4.35 -7.51 -10.60
N ASP A 264 3.69 -8.07 -9.58
CA ASP A 264 2.23 -8.20 -9.56
C ASP A 264 1.50 -6.84 -9.46
N LYS A 265 2.25 -5.77 -9.14
CA LYS A 265 1.74 -4.40 -8.97
C LYS A 265 2.18 -3.45 -10.08
N VAL A 266 3.20 -3.79 -10.87
CA VAL A 266 3.84 -2.91 -11.86
C VAL A 266 2.82 -2.44 -12.92
N HIS A 267 1.88 -3.30 -13.31
CA HIS A 267 0.79 -2.98 -14.24
C HIS A 267 0.07 -1.66 -13.88
N PHE A 268 -0.26 -1.46 -12.60
CA PHE A 268 -0.98 -0.26 -12.15
C PHE A 268 -0.12 1.00 -12.25
N TYR A 269 1.20 0.88 -12.11
CA TYR A 269 2.10 2.01 -12.30
C TYR A 269 2.24 2.33 -13.81
N ILE A 270 2.33 1.32 -14.68
CA ILE A 270 2.34 1.52 -16.14
C ILE A 270 1.08 2.27 -16.58
N LYS A 271 -0.11 1.82 -16.14
CA LYS A 271 -1.39 2.47 -16.46
C LYS A 271 -1.53 3.86 -15.83
N LEU A 272 -0.96 4.10 -14.66
CA LEU A 272 -0.89 5.44 -14.06
C LEU A 272 -0.05 6.41 -14.91
N ARG A 273 1.08 5.94 -15.44
CA ARG A 273 1.95 6.73 -16.33
C ARG A 273 1.23 7.09 -17.63
N GLU A 274 0.58 6.11 -18.26
CA GLU A 274 -0.23 6.31 -19.49
C GLU A 274 -1.38 7.30 -19.26
N LEU A 275 -2.05 7.22 -18.10
CA LEU A 275 -3.10 8.17 -17.74
C LEU A 275 -2.58 9.60 -17.69
N ARG A 276 -1.42 9.83 -17.08
CA ARG A 276 -0.81 11.18 -17.04
C ARG A 276 -0.48 11.69 -18.42
N ASP A 277 0.09 10.86 -19.29
CA ASP A 277 0.40 11.28 -20.66
C ASP A 277 -0.87 11.70 -21.39
N SER A 278 -1.92 10.89 -21.29
CA SER A 278 -3.24 11.18 -21.86
C SER A 278 -3.80 12.52 -21.36
N LEU A 279 -3.77 12.74 -20.04
CA LEU A 279 -4.24 13.99 -19.44
C LEU A 279 -3.40 15.22 -19.81
N LYS A 280 -2.10 15.04 -20.13
CA LYS A 280 -1.21 16.11 -20.61
C LYS A 280 -1.18 16.25 -22.14
N GLY A 281 -1.96 15.44 -22.87
CA GLY A 281 -1.96 15.43 -24.34
C GLY A 281 -0.63 14.93 -24.95
N VAL A 282 0.18 14.20 -24.19
CA VAL A 282 1.45 13.63 -24.66
C VAL A 282 1.15 12.30 -25.36
N SER A 283 1.39 12.24 -26.66
CA SER A 283 1.34 10.99 -27.42
C SER A 283 2.73 10.36 -27.47
N ARG A 284 2.84 9.10 -27.05
CA ARG A 284 4.06 8.31 -27.21
C ARG A 284 3.86 7.27 -28.32
N PRO A 285 4.86 7.04 -29.19
CA PRO A 285 4.84 5.91 -30.11
C PRO A 285 4.68 4.61 -29.31
N LYS A 286 3.67 3.81 -29.65
CA LYS A 286 3.40 2.54 -28.99
C LYS A 286 3.84 1.40 -29.89
N GLU A 287 5.10 1.00 -29.79
CA GLU A 287 5.55 -0.26 -30.40
C GLU A 287 5.09 -1.46 -29.56
N ILE A 288 5.12 -1.32 -28.23
CA ILE A 288 4.70 -2.34 -27.26
C ILE A 288 3.79 -1.68 -26.22
N GLU A 289 2.62 -2.29 -25.98
CA GLU A 289 1.64 -1.84 -24.99
C GLU A 289 1.20 -3.00 -24.08
N GLU A 290 1.30 -2.80 -22.77
CA GLU A 290 0.79 -3.75 -21.79
C GLU A 290 -0.73 -3.57 -21.62
N LEU A 291 -1.53 -4.50 -22.16
CA LEU A 291 -2.99 -4.39 -22.10
C LEU A 291 -3.57 -4.97 -20.81
N SER A 292 -3.06 -6.11 -20.36
CA SER A 292 -3.55 -6.80 -19.17
C SER A 292 -2.41 -7.58 -18.50
N TYR A 293 -2.59 -7.82 -17.19
CA TYR A 293 -1.68 -8.62 -16.39
C TYR A 293 -2.47 -9.62 -15.55
N SER A 294 -2.07 -10.89 -15.57
CA SER A 294 -2.65 -11.96 -14.78
C SER A 294 -1.56 -12.86 -14.20
N PHE A 295 -1.85 -13.49 -13.06
CA PHE A 295 -0.90 -14.36 -12.37
C PHE A 295 -1.66 -15.37 -11.49
N ASP A 296 -1.00 -16.49 -11.19
CA ASP A 296 -1.48 -17.43 -10.17
C ASP A 296 -1.07 -16.96 -8.76
N LEU A 297 -2.06 -16.80 -7.88
CA LEU A 297 -1.86 -16.25 -6.54
C LEU A 297 -1.07 -17.21 -5.62
N GLY A 298 -1.23 -18.51 -5.78
CA GLY A 298 -0.52 -19.52 -4.99
C GLY A 298 0.97 -19.48 -5.30
N LEU A 299 1.31 -19.60 -6.59
CA LEU A 299 2.69 -19.54 -7.09
C LEU A 299 3.35 -18.21 -6.77
N ALA A 300 2.63 -17.09 -6.92
CA ALA A 300 3.18 -15.77 -6.62
C ALA A 300 3.51 -15.59 -5.13
N LYS A 301 2.71 -16.19 -4.22
CA LYS A 301 3.01 -16.18 -2.78
C LYS A 301 4.22 -17.06 -2.44
N GLU A 302 4.35 -18.22 -3.06
CA GLU A 302 5.52 -19.10 -2.88
C GLU A 302 6.80 -18.43 -3.38
N ASP A 303 6.73 -17.81 -4.55
CA ASP A 303 7.84 -17.06 -5.12
C ASP A 303 8.25 -15.87 -4.25
N ALA A 304 7.28 -15.10 -3.74
CA ALA A 304 7.55 -14.02 -2.80
C ALA A 304 8.25 -14.50 -1.51
N LYS A 305 7.85 -15.65 -0.96
CA LYS A 305 8.52 -16.24 0.21
C LYS A 305 9.96 -16.64 -0.10
N ARG A 306 10.19 -17.25 -1.27
CA ARG A 306 11.53 -17.65 -1.71
C ARG A 306 12.43 -16.44 -1.95
N MET A 307 11.90 -15.35 -2.51
CA MET A 307 12.63 -14.10 -2.68
C MET A 307 12.96 -13.45 -1.32
N ALA A 308 12.01 -13.41 -0.40
CA ALA A 308 12.25 -12.87 0.94
C ALA A 308 13.36 -13.62 1.69
N ILE A 309 13.41 -14.95 1.59
CA ILE A 309 14.50 -15.75 2.17
C ILE A 309 15.85 -15.40 1.54
N LYS A 310 15.90 -15.19 0.22
CA LYS A 310 17.14 -14.80 -0.47
C LYS A 310 17.60 -13.40 -0.06
N GLU A 311 16.67 -12.44 0.00
CA GLU A 311 16.93 -11.06 0.44
C GLU A 311 17.36 -11.01 1.92
N GLU A 312 16.86 -11.92 2.77
CA GLU A 312 17.34 -12.07 4.16
C GLU A 312 18.72 -12.74 4.26
N GLN A 313 19.13 -13.56 3.28
CA GLN A 313 20.37 -14.36 3.34
C GLN A 313 21.60 -13.69 2.71
N TYR A 314 21.47 -12.73 1.78
CA TYR A 314 22.63 -12.08 1.16
C TYR A 314 22.26 -10.80 0.39
N ASP A 315 22.80 -9.65 0.80
CA ASP A 315 23.11 -8.52 -0.11
C ASP A 315 24.17 -7.57 0.51
N PRO A 316 25.47 -7.79 0.23
CA PRO A 316 26.54 -6.85 0.60
C PRO A 316 26.42 -5.48 -0.09
N GLY A 317 25.70 -5.42 -1.22
CA GLY A 317 25.35 -4.19 -1.91
C GLY A 317 24.16 -3.45 -1.28
N TYR A 318 23.35 -4.11 -0.44
CA TYR A 318 22.26 -3.45 0.29
C TYR A 318 22.81 -2.47 1.32
N GLU A 319 23.87 -2.81 2.06
CA GLU A 319 24.53 -1.86 2.97
C GLU A 319 25.24 -0.73 2.20
N ALA A 320 25.86 -1.04 1.05
CA ALA A 320 26.61 -0.08 0.25
C ALA A 320 25.72 0.87 -0.59
N ALA A 321 24.57 0.41 -1.07
CA ALA A 321 23.61 1.19 -1.86
C ALA A 321 22.51 1.84 -1.02
N PHE A 322 22.32 1.41 0.24
CA PHE A 322 21.33 1.97 1.17
C PHE A 322 21.95 2.75 2.33
N GLY A 323 23.23 3.16 2.21
CA GLY A 323 23.87 4.09 3.14
C GLY A 323 23.84 3.61 4.57
N GLY A 324 24.60 2.54 4.85
CA GLY A 324 24.98 2.05 6.18
C GLY A 324 23.90 2.23 7.24
N ALA A 325 23.10 1.20 7.48
CA ALA A 325 21.92 1.21 8.37
C ALA A 325 21.92 2.38 9.40
N TYR A 326 21.32 3.50 9.02
CA TYR A 326 21.09 4.73 9.78
C TYR A 326 22.32 5.51 10.30
N GLY A 327 23.47 5.51 9.62
CA GLY A 327 24.59 6.38 9.99
C GLY A 327 24.25 7.87 9.81
N GLU A 328 24.43 8.67 10.87
CA GLU A 328 24.64 10.11 10.70
C GLU A 328 25.96 10.34 9.95
N ALA A 329 26.00 11.40 9.15
CA ALA A 329 27.25 11.90 8.58
C ALA A 329 28.18 12.32 9.72
N VAL A 330 29.28 11.59 9.90
CA VAL A 330 30.39 12.04 10.76
C VAL A 330 31.03 13.26 10.06
N PRO A 331 31.40 14.33 10.77
CA PRO A 331 32.09 15.47 10.16
C PRO A 331 33.38 15.00 9.51
N GLU A 332 33.69 15.56 8.34
CA GLU A 332 34.89 15.28 7.55
C GLU A 332 36.15 15.21 8.44
N ALA A 333 36.69 14.00 8.58
CA ALA A 333 38.06 13.81 8.99
C ALA A 333 38.88 13.59 7.71
N GLU A 334 39.81 14.51 7.50
CA GLU A 334 40.86 14.60 6.49
C GLU A 334 41.13 13.32 5.68
N GLN A 335 40.85 13.38 4.38
CA GLN A 335 41.33 12.42 3.40
C GLN A 335 42.85 12.55 3.25
N SER A 336 43.61 11.65 3.88
CA SER A 336 45.01 11.44 3.54
C SER A 336 45.10 10.60 2.26
N ASN A 337 45.80 11.15 1.26
CA ASN A 337 46.11 10.60 -0.06
C ASN A 337 46.40 9.09 -0.09
N GLY A 338 45.62 8.37 -0.89
CA GLY A 338 45.88 7.00 -1.35
C GLY A 338 45.70 6.90 -2.86
N HIS A 339 46.80 7.15 -3.59
CA HIS A 339 46.91 7.12 -5.04
C HIS A 339 46.66 5.70 -5.61
N CYS A 340 45.72 5.57 -6.55
CA CYS A 340 45.60 4.39 -7.43
C CYS A 340 45.39 4.84 -8.89
N THR A 341 46.47 4.77 -9.67
CA THR A 341 46.49 4.94 -11.12
C THR A 341 45.98 3.69 -11.82
N PHE A 342 44.95 3.84 -12.65
CA PHE A 342 44.66 2.89 -13.73
C PHE A 342 44.89 3.58 -15.08
N SER A 343 45.94 3.14 -15.76
CA SER A 343 46.33 3.54 -17.11
C SER A 343 45.32 3.01 -18.14
N SER A 344 44.85 3.88 -19.04
CA SER A 344 44.19 3.48 -20.28
C SER A 344 45.23 3.34 -21.41
N PRO A 345 45.18 2.29 -22.22
CA PRO A 345 45.62 2.34 -23.62
C PRO A 345 44.36 2.61 -24.48
N GLY A 346 44.26 3.68 -25.27
CA GLY A 346 45.23 4.14 -26.26
C GLY A 346 44.65 3.80 -27.65
N GLN A 347 43.81 4.68 -28.18
CA GLN A 347 43.31 4.64 -29.56
C GLN A 347 44.49 4.72 -30.54
N THR A 348 44.67 3.71 -31.39
CA THR A 348 45.47 3.84 -32.61
C THR A 348 44.56 4.25 -33.76
N GLY A 349 44.64 5.52 -34.14
CA GLY A 349 44.16 6.01 -35.42
C GLY A 349 45.07 5.52 -36.54
N LEU A 350 44.45 5.14 -37.67
CA LEU A 350 45.12 4.75 -38.91
C LEU A 350 44.59 5.70 -39.99
N GLN A 351 45.47 6.50 -40.58
CA GLN A 351 45.23 7.19 -41.85
C GLN A 351 46.43 7.00 -42.79
N ILE A 352 46.11 6.41 -43.95
CA ILE A 352 46.56 6.73 -45.32
C ILE A 352 48.02 6.41 -45.70
N THR A 353 48.15 5.38 -46.55
CA THR A 353 48.44 5.54 -47.99
C THR A 353 47.63 4.53 -48.78
#